data_AF-A0A371QQ47-F1
#
_entry.id   AF-A0A371QQ47-F1
#
_cell.length_a   1.000
_cell.length_b   1.000
_cell.length_c   1.000
_cell.angle_alpha   90.00
_cell.angle_beta   90.00
_cell.angle_gamma   90.00
#
_symmetry.space_group_name_H-M   'P 1'
#
loop_
_entity.id
_entity.type
_entity.pdbx_description
1 polymer ?
#
loop_
_entity_poly.entity_id
_entity_poly.type
_entity_poly.pdbx_seq_one_letter_code
_entity_poly.pdbx_strand_id
1 'polypeptide(L)'
;MIDFNQFLNTLKSDLADIGKEFGRDYVDDIVSDGTDFAIRRKENLERRAHLLEEGKLSKDEFKWLLQSDKNLIEMKAIKKHGLAVVQMNKLQNAIISTISGSLLKSLNIKS
;
A
#
# COMPACT_ATOMS: atom_id res chain seq x y z
N MET A 1 -10.55 7.99 -13.81
CA MET A 1 -9.12 7.64 -14.02
C MET A 1 -8.36 8.29 -12.89
N ILE A 2 -7.66 7.47 -12.10
CA ILE A 2 -6.97 7.91 -10.89
C ILE A 2 -5.84 8.90 -11.21
N ASP A 3 -5.72 9.97 -10.44
CA ASP A 3 -4.49 10.76 -10.39
C ASP A 3 -3.47 9.98 -9.55
N PHE A 4 -2.53 9.31 -10.23
CA PHE A 4 -1.54 8.48 -9.56
C PHE A 4 -0.57 9.29 -8.69
N ASN A 5 -0.31 10.56 -9.03
CA ASN A 5 0.55 11.42 -8.21
C ASN A 5 -0.16 11.81 -6.91
N GLN A 6 -1.45 12.15 -6.99
CA GLN A 6 -2.27 12.40 -5.80
C GLN A 6 -2.34 11.15 -4.90
N PHE A 7 -2.52 9.97 -5.51
CA PHE A 7 -2.49 8.70 -4.78
C PHE A 7 -1.15 8.47 -4.08
N LEU A 8 -0.02 8.66 -4.77
CA LEU A 8 1.30 8.49 -4.16
C LEU A 8 1.54 9.47 -3.00
N ASN A 9 1.07 10.72 -3.11
CA ASN A 9 1.19 11.69 -2.02
C ASN A 9 0.37 11.27 -0.80
N THR A 10 -0.87 10.81 -1.02
CA THR A 10 -1.73 10.26 0.03
C THR A 10 -1.07 9.04 0.68
N LEU A 11 -0.55 8.12 -0.15
CA LEU A 11 0.11 6.90 0.30
C LEU A 11 1.34 7.19 1.16
N LYS A 12 2.19 8.15 0.76
CA LYS A 12 3.36 8.55 1.55
C LYS A 12 2.98 9.01 2.95
N SER A 13 1.94 9.84 3.05
CA SER A 13 1.44 10.32 4.35
C SER A 13 0.91 9.16 5.20
N ASP A 14 0.04 8.33 4.63
CA ASP A 14 -0.57 7.21 5.35
C ASP A 14 0.49 6.16 5.78
N LEU A 15 1.50 5.90 4.94
CA LEU A 15 2.62 5.01 5.28
C LEU A 15 3.51 5.58 6.39
N ALA A 16 3.73 6.90 6.39
CA ALA A 16 4.49 7.54 7.46
C ALA A 16 3.77 7.44 8.81
N ASP A 17 2.44 7.51 8.83
CA ASP A 17 1.65 7.33 10.04
C ASP A 17 1.71 5.88 10.55
N ILE A 18 1.60 4.89 9.65
CA ILE A 18 1.86 3.49 10.00
C ILE A 18 3.29 3.30 10.52
N GLY A 19 4.28 3.92 9.89
CA GLY A 19 5.66 3.83 10.33
C GLY A 19 5.86 4.29 11.78
N LYS A 20 5.16 5.35 12.20
CA LYS A 20 5.21 5.83 13.59
C LYS A 20 4.65 4.80 14.59
N GLU A 21 3.68 3.98 14.19
CA GLU A 21 3.13 2.90 15.02
C GLU A 21 4.12 1.74 15.21
N PHE A 22 4.94 1.46 14.19
CA PHE A 22 5.99 0.42 14.25
C PHE A 22 7.29 0.93 14.89
N GLY A 23 7.54 2.23 14.83
CA GLY A 23 8.69 2.91 15.44
C GLY A 23 9.29 3.95 14.50
N ARG A 24 9.73 5.09 15.03
CA ARG A 24 10.22 6.22 14.22
C ARG A 24 11.35 5.84 13.25
N ASP A 25 12.21 4.91 13.65
CA ASP A 25 13.34 4.43 12.83
C ASP A 25 12.90 3.63 11.59
N TYR A 26 11.63 3.20 11.54
CA TYR A 26 11.07 2.45 10.42
C TYR A 26 10.28 3.33 9.43
N VAL A 27 10.04 4.60 9.76
CA VAL A 27 9.16 5.48 8.96
C VAL A 27 9.67 5.59 7.52
N ASP A 28 10.94 5.95 7.35
CA ASP A 28 11.52 6.15 6.01
C ASP A 28 11.58 4.84 5.21
N ASP A 29 11.92 3.73 5.88
CA ASP A 29 12.00 2.42 5.26
C ASP A 29 10.62 1.90 4.81
N ILE A 30 9.58 2.10 5.63
CA ILE A 30 8.20 1.73 5.31
C ILE A 30 7.66 2.58 4.17
N VAL A 31 7.92 3.90 4.19
CA VAL A 31 7.53 4.80 3.11
C VAL A 31 8.24 4.40 1.82
N SER A 32 9.55 4.12 1.87
CA SER A 32 10.32 3.68 0.71
C SER A 32 9.78 2.37 0.13
N ASP A 33 9.74 1.30 0.92
CA ASP A 33 9.35 -0.04 0.43
C ASP A 33 7.89 -0.07 -0.05
N GLY A 34 6.98 0.64 0.65
CA GLY A 34 5.58 0.73 0.27
C GLY A 34 5.34 1.55 -1.01
N THR A 35 6.03 2.68 -1.17
CA THR A 35 5.91 3.50 -2.39
C THR A 35 6.58 2.85 -3.60
N ASP A 36 7.72 2.19 -3.41
CA ASP A 36 8.38 1.40 -4.45
C ASP A 36 7.47 0.28 -4.98
N PHE A 37 6.78 -0.42 -4.08
CA PHE A 37 5.80 -1.42 -4.50
C PHE A 37 4.68 -0.79 -5.33
N ALA A 38 4.11 0.33 -4.86
CA ALA A 38 3.04 1.02 -5.59
C ALA A 38 3.48 1.46 -6.99
N ILE A 39 4.69 2.03 -7.12
CA ILE A 39 5.26 2.47 -8.40
C ILE A 39 5.45 1.27 -9.33
N ARG A 40 6.04 0.16 -8.85
CA ARG A 40 6.24 -1.06 -9.66
C ARG A 40 4.95 -1.74 -10.07
N ARG A 41 3.87 -1.52 -9.32
CA ARG A 41 2.54 -2.06 -9.60
C ARG A 41 1.59 -1.04 -10.23
N LYS A 42 2.09 0.12 -10.65
CA LYS A 42 1.30 1.25 -11.18
C LYS A 42 0.23 0.82 -12.18
N GLU A 43 0.61 0.15 -13.26
CA GLU A 43 -0.34 -0.26 -14.31
C GLU A 43 -1.46 -1.18 -13.78
N ASN A 44 -1.11 -2.08 -12.85
CA ASN A 44 -2.11 -2.96 -12.23
C ASN A 44 -3.02 -2.19 -11.27
N LEU A 45 -2.48 -1.23 -10.52
CA LEU A 45 -3.26 -0.37 -9.62
C LEU A 45 -4.20 0.54 -10.41
N GLU A 46 -3.73 1.17 -11.48
CA GLU A 46 -4.54 2.02 -12.35
C GLU A 46 -5.67 1.21 -13.01
N ARG A 47 -5.36 0.01 -13.54
CA ARG A 47 -6.38 -0.88 -14.11
C ARG A 47 -7.43 -1.29 -13.09
N ARG A 48 -7.02 -1.73 -11.90
CA ARG A 48 -7.95 -2.13 -10.83
C ARG A 48 -8.77 -0.95 -10.30
N ALA A 49 -8.17 0.24 -10.19
CA ALA A 49 -8.85 1.47 -9.86
C ALA A 49 -9.95 1.79 -10.87
N HIS A 50 -9.65 1.67 -12.16
CA HIS A 50 -10.64 1.88 -13.21
C HIS A 50 -11.80 0.89 -13.13
N LEU A 51 -11.53 -0.41 -12.95
CA LEU A 51 -12.59 -1.42 -12.78
C LEU A 51 -13.45 -1.16 -11.53
N LEU A 52 -12.86 -0.61 -10.48
CA LEU A 52 -13.56 -0.21 -9.26
C LEU A 52 -14.46 1.02 -9.49
N GLU A 53 -13.97 2.05 -10.20
CA GLU A 53 -14.78 3.22 -10.63
C GLU A 53 -15.97 2.81 -11.51
N GLU A 54 -15.77 1.81 -12.38
CA GLU A 54 -16.82 1.26 -13.25
C GLU A 54 -17.80 0.31 -12.53
N GLY A 55 -17.56 0.00 -11.24
CA GLY A 55 -18.37 -0.97 -10.48
C GLY A 55 -18.21 -2.43 -10.92
N LYS A 56 -17.21 -2.74 -11.76
CA LYS A 56 -16.85 -4.10 -12.20
C LYS A 56 -16.01 -4.86 -11.18
N LEU A 57 -15.49 -4.15 -10.18
CA LEU A 57 -14.77 -4.68 -9.04
C LEU A 57 -15.39 -4.05 -7.79
N SER A 58 -15.80 -4.85 -6.81
CA SER A 58 -16.23 -4.34 -5.51
C SER A 58 -15.03 -3.91 -4.65
N LYS A 59 -15.28 -3.12 -3.59
CA LYS A 59 -14.22 -2.71 -2.65
C LYS A 59 -13.56 -3.92 -1.98
N ASP A 60 -14.34 -4.94 -1.65
CA ASP A 60 -13.84 -6.13 -0.96
C ASP A 60 -13.00 -7.00 -1.90
N GLU A 61 -13.43 -7.19 -3.14
CA GLU A 61 -12.63 -7.86 -4.17
C GLU A 61 -11.33 -7.09 -4.46
N PHE A 62 -11.40 -5.76 -4.54
CA PHE A 62 -10.20 -4.93 -4.69
C PHE A 62 -9.22 -5.11 -3.54
N LYS A 63 -9.69 -5.03 -2.29
CA LYS A 63 -8.86 -5.25 -1.09
C LYS A 63 -8.27 -6.67 -1.11
N TRP A 64 -9.06 -7.68 -1.47
CA TRP A 64 -8.60 -9.06 -1.57
C TRP A 64 -7.50 -9.25 -2.63
N LEU A 65 -7.67 -8.66 -3.83
CA LEU A 65 -6.67 -8.70 -4.90
C LEU A 65 -5.35 -8.00 -4.52
N LEU A 66 -5.41 -6.96 -3.69
CA LEU A 66 -4.18 -6.36 -3.16
C LEU A 66 -3.54 -7.22 -2.07
N GLN A 67 -4.34 -7.86 -1.21
CA GLN A 67 -3.84 -8.79 -0.21
C GLN A 67 -3.15 -10.01 -0.82
N SER A 68 -3.59 -10.50 -1.98
CA SER A 68 -2.88 -11.58 -2.68
C SER A 68 -1.50 -11.16 -3.20
N ASP A 69 -1.29 -9.87 -3.46
CA ASP A 69 -0.02 -9.32 -3.95
C ASP A 69 0.97 -9.00 -2.81
N LYS A 70 0.60 -9.20 -1.52
CA LYS A 70 1.40 -8.75 -0.37
C LYS A 70 2.82 -9.31 -0.33
N ASN A 71 2.99 -10.56 -0.72
CA ASN A 71 4.28 -11.25 -0.69
C ASN A 71 5.24 -10.71 -1.77
N LEU A 72 4.73 -9.91 -2.72
CA LEU A 72 5.52 -9.22 -3.73
C LEU A 72 6.11 -7.91 -3.21
N ILE A 73 5.77 -7.45 -1.99
CA ILE A 73 6.45 -6.33 -1.34
C ILE A 73 7.87 -6.76 -0.98
N GLU A 74 8.82 -6.21 -1.71
CA GLU A 74 10.23 -6.33 -1.39
C GLU A 74 10.57 -5.42 -0.21
N MET A 75 10.55 -5.96 1.02
CA MET A 75 10.95 -5.27 2.26
C MET A 75 12.47 -5.02 2.33
N LYS A 76 13.04 -4.35 1.33
CA LYS A 76 14.50 -4.18 1.20
C LYS A 76 15.07 -3.27 2.26
N ALA A 77 14.39 -2.16 2.53
CA ALA A 77 14.84 -1.18 3.50
C ALA A 77 14.67 -1.75 4.92
N ILE A 78 13.49 -2.34 5.18
CA ILE A 78 13.11 -2.91 6.48
C ILE A 78 14.00 -4.10 6.91
N LYS A 79 14.45 -4.94 5.97
CA LYS A 79 15.30 -6.12 6.27
C LYS A 79 16.60 -5.77 7.02
N LYS A 80 17.08 -4.53 6.92
CA LYS A 80 18.29 -4.06 7.61
C LYS A 80 18.16 -4.10 9.13
N HIS A 81 16.95 -4.06 9.66
CA HIS A 81 16.68 -4.04 11.10
C HIS A 81 16.60 -5.43 11.74
N GLY A 82 16.74 -6.51 10.97
CA GLY A 82 16.73 -7.88 11.51
C GLY A 82 15.38 -8.28 12.13
N LEU A 83 14.27 -7.72 11.65
CA LEU A 83 12.93 -8.00 12.17
C LEU A 83 12.59 -9.50 12.12
N ALA A 84 11.94 -10.00 13.17
CA ALA A 84 11.41 -11.36 13.20
C ALA A 84 10.35 -11.56 12.10
N VAL A 85 10.24 -12.80 11.59
CA VAL A 85 9.30 -13.17 10.50
C VAL A 85 7.86 -12.77 10.80
N VAL A 86 7.41 -12.94 12.04
CA VAL A 86 6.06 -12.55 12.45
C VAL A 86 5.84 -11.03 12.33
N GLN A 87 6.86 -10.22 12.66
CA GLN A 87 6.77 -8.77 12.56
C GLN A 87 6.80 -8.31 11.10
N MET A 88 7.64 -8.94 10.27
CA MET A 88 7.66 -8.72 8.82
C MET A 88 6.29 -8.99 8.17
N ASN A 89 5.65 -10.12 8.51
CA ASN A 89 4.31 -10.44 8.01
C ASN A 89 3.25 -9.42 8.45
N LYS A 90 3.29 -8.96 9.71
CA LYS A 90 2.40 -7.90 10.20
C LYS A 90 2.60 -6.60 9.43
N LEU A 91 3.85 -6.25 9.15
CA LEU A 91 4.19 -5.05 8.42
C LEU A 91 3.76 -5.10 6.95
N GLN A 92 3.96 -6.23 6.26
CA GLN A 92 3.45 -6.41 4.89
C GLN A 92 1.93 -6.27 4.82
N ASN A 93 1.21 -6.85 5.78
CA ASN A 93 -0.25 -6.72 5.86
C ASN A 93 -0.65 -5.25 6.07
N ALA A 94 0.06 -4.53 6.96
CA ALA A 94 -0.18 -3.11 7.21
C ALA A 94 0.05 -2.28 5.94
N ILE A 95 1.20 -2.45 5.27
CA ILE A 95 1.54 -1.73 4.03
C ILE A 95 0.48 -1.97 2.95
N ILE A 96 0.09 -3.23 2.68
CA ILE A 96 -0.96 -3.49 1.67
C ILE A 96 -2.30 -2.88 2.07
N SER A 97 -2.68 -3.00 3.34
CA SER A 97 -3.94 -2.40 3.83
C SER A 97 -3.92 -0.89 3.59
N THR A 98 -2.80 -0.24 3.90
CA THR A 98 -2.60 1.19 3.69
C THR A 98 -2.64 1.58 2.22
N ILE A 99 -2.02 0.80 1.32
CA ILE A 99 -2.11 1.01 -0.13
C ILE A 99 -3.57 0.94 -0.59
N SER A 100 -4.31 -0.08 -0.15
CA SER A 100 -5.71 -0.24 -0.51
C SER A 100 -6.56 0.94 -0.02
N GLY A 101 -6.36 1.37 1.23
CA GLY A 101 -7.06 2.50 1.82
C GLY A 101 -6.72 3.82 1.14
N SER A 102 -5.44 4.07 0.87
CA SER A 102 -4.96 5.27 0.17
C SER A 102 -5.56 5.39 -1.22
N LEU A 103 -5.65 4.27 -1.95
CA LEU A 103 -6.23 4.27 -3.29
C LEU A 103 -7.73 4.56 -3.24
N LEU A 104 -8.47 3.93 -2.32
CA LEU A 104 -9.91 4.20 -2.12
C LEU A 104 -10.18 5.66 -1.76
N LYS A 105 -9.38 6.23 -0.83
CA LYS A 105 -9.44 7.66 -0.48
C LYS A 105 -9.22 8.55 -1.70
N SER A 106 -8.22 8.22 -2.52
CA SER A 106 -7.86 8.99 -3.73
C SER A 106 -8.95 8.95 -4.81
N LEU A 107 -9.78 7.91 -4.82
CA LEU A 107 -10.94 7.79 -5.69
C LEU A 107 -12.22 8.43 -5.10
N ASN A 108 -12.15 9.07 -3.93
CA ASN A 108 -13.31 9.54 -3.14
C ASN A 108 -14.32 8.43 -2.81
N ILE A 109 -13.86 7.18 -2.80
CA ILE A 109 -14.67 6.03 -2.43
C ILE A 109 -14.52 5.83 -0.92
N LYS A 110 -15.57 6.14 -0.15
CA LYS A 110 -15.54 5.97 1.32
C LYS A 110 -15.11 4.55 1.70
N SER A 111 -14.13 4.43 2.58
CA SER A 111 -13.52 3.16 3.05
C SER A 111 -14.47 2.31 3.88
#